data_AF-A0A847XRZ1-F1
#
_entry.id   AF-A0A847XRZ1-F1
#
_cell.length_a   1.000
_cell.length_b   1.000
_cell.length_c   1.000
_cell.angle_alpha   90.00
_cell.angle_beta   90.00
_cell.angle_gamma   90.00
#
_symmetry.space_group_name_H-M   'P 1'
#
loop_
_entity.id
_entity.type
_entity.pdbx_description
1 polymer ?
#
loop_
_entity_poly.entity_id
_entity_poly.type
_entity_poly.pdbx_seq_one_letter_code
_entity_poly.pdbx_strand_id
1 'polypeptide(L)'
;MRNFFDWKEWRPYPSGDGQSLSIRAQSNGRFYQSYNVSFSEPWLGGKKPNSFSISMYKSLMTNGRKKSSPDYQSMIISGASVGLGKRLQWPDDYFSIYGEINYQRYNLNKYSYYQFLFESGESNLFSVTGRLSRYSVGPNLIYPRSGSSFTLSLQLTPPYSTISGQNMAGKSDEIKYKWIEFHKWVFKSESYFPMSRDDKLILSARFAFGYLGHYNKDIGHSPFENFYIGGDGMTGYSFYGREIIAMRGYTNGSLTPVDIKSGAPSGNVYSKLTFELRYPVSLNNQATIYGLAFLEAGRAWMELRDYNPFRMNRAAGVGLRANLPMFGLLGVDWGYGFDEVPTGAKDANKSQFHFVIGQQF
;
A
#
# COMPACT_ATOMS: atom_id res chain seq x y z
N MET A 1 -3.77 18.52 -24.70
CA MET A 1 -5.14 19.06 -24.67
C MET A 1 -5.49 19.90 -25.92
N ARG A 2 -4.89 19.68 -27.10
CA ARG A 2 -5.30 20.45 -28.30
C ARG A 2 -6.55 19.86 -28.96
N ASN A 3 -6.72 18.54 -28.85
CA ASN A 3 -7.74 17.82 -29.62
C ASN A 3 -8.86 17.21 -28.76
N PHE A 4 -8.76 17.27 -27.43
CA PHE A 4 -9.75 16.67 -26.53
C PHE A 4 -11.14 17.31 -26.64
N PHE A 5 -11.19 18.63 -26.88
CA PHE A 5 -12.45 19.36 -27.09
C PHE A 5 -12.97 19.29 -28.54
N ASP A 6 -12.24 18.62 -29.44
CA ASP A 6 -12.71 18.43 -30.83
C ASP A 6 -13.47 17.11 -30.95
N TRP A 7 -14.79 17.20 -30.79
CA TRP A 7 -15.74 16.10 -30.91
C TRP A 7 -15.67 15.35 -32.26
N LYS A 8 -15.01 15.93 -33.28
CA LYS A 8 -14.81 15.27 -34.59
C LYS A 8 -13.68 14.24 -34.57
N GLU A 9 -12.67 14.39 -33.71
CA GLU A 9 -11.59 13.40 -33.56
C GLU A 9 -12.01 12.15 -32.74
N TRP A 10 -13.25 12.13 -32.22
CA TRP A 10 -13.80 11.04 -31.41
C TRP A 10 -14.48 9.94 -32.25
N ARG A 11 -14.39 9.96 -33.59
CA ARG A 11 -15.03 8.96 -34.48
C ARG A 11 -14.00 8.35 -35.45
N PRO A 12 -13.98 7.01 -35.67
CA PRO A 12 -14.82 5.96 -35.09
C PRO A 12 -14.27 5.35 -33.78
N TYR A 13 -13.05 5.70 -33.39
CA TYR A 13 -12.42 5.43 -32.10
C TYR A 13 -11.58 6.65 -31.73
N PRO A 14 -11.42 6.99 -30.44
CA PRO A 14 -10.54 8.08 -30.01
C PRO A 14 -9.10 7.75 -30.45
N SER A 15 -8.70 8.26 -31.61
CA SER A 15 -7.35 8.13 -32.13
C SER A 15 -6.59 9.38 -31.75
N GLY A 16 -5.80 9.32 -30.67
CA GLY A 16 -4.82 10.37 -30.39
C GLY A 16 -4.33 10.41 -28.94
N ASP A 17 -3.02 10.37 -28.76
CA ASP A 17 -2.25 10.71 -27.55
C ASP A 17 -2.11 9.66 -26.43
N GLY A 18 -2.69 8.45 -26.55
CA GLY A 18 -2.44 7.36 -25.59
C GLY A 18 -3.15 7.52 -24.25
N GLN A 19 -4.21 8.33 -24.21
CA GLN A 19 -5.11 8.46 -23.07
C GLN A 19 -5.84 7.14 -22.81
N SER A 20 -6.15 6.85 -21.54
CA SER A 20 -6.91 5.67 -21.15
C SER A 20 -8.04 6.04 -20.19
N LEU A 21 -9.26 5.63 -20.53
CA LEU A 21 -10.39 5.60 -19.62
C LEU A 21 -10.64 4.16 -19.18
N SER A 22 -10.63 3.91 -17.86
CA SER A 22 -10.91 2.61 -17.28
C SER A 22 -12.13 2.70 -16.37
N ILE A 23 -13.05 1.76 -16.55
CA ILE A 23 -14.19 1.55 -15.66
C ILE A 23 -14.09 0.11 -15.17
N ARG A 24 -13.99 -0.06 -13.85
CA ARG A 24 -13.85 -1.36 -13.21
C ARG A 24 -14.94 -1.51 -12.16
N ALA A 25 -15.71 -2.59 -12.27
CA ALA A 25 -16.65 -3.02 -11.26
C ALA A 25 -16.25 -4.41 -10.77
N GLN A 26 -16.13 -4.59 -9.46
CA GLN A 26 -15.85 -5.85 -8.80
C GLN A 26 -16.89 -6.08 -7.71
N SER A 27 -17.39 -7.30 -7.59
CA SER A 27 -18.40 -7.65 -6.60
C SER A 27 -18.19 -9.08 -6.12
N ASN A 28 -18.17 -9.25 -4.80
CA ASN A 28 -18.36 -10.54 -4.13
C ASN A 28 -19.77 -10.58 -3.51
N GLY A 29 -20.77 -10.28 -4.33
CA GLY A 29 -22.18 -10.27 -3.94
C GLY A 29 -22.50 -9.19 -2.90
N ARG A 30 -22.91 -9.63 -1.70
CA ARG A 30 -23.31 -8.72 -0.61
C ARG A 30 -22.14 -8.26 0.25
N PHE A 31 -21.06 -9.04 0.33
CA PHE A 31 -19.95 -8.78 1.24
C PHE A 31 -19.06 -7.64 0.78
N TYR A 32 -18.79 -7.57 -0.52
CA TYR A 32 -17.88 -6.59 -1.09
C TYR A 32 -18.35 -6.12 -2.45
N GLN A 33 -18.32 -4.80 -2.67
CA GLN A 33 -18.55 -4.17 -3.95
C GLN A 33 -17.54 -3.03 -4.13
N SER A 34 -16.97 -2.91 -5.32
CA SER A 34 -16.02 -1.86 -5.66
C SER A 34 -16.27 -1.37 -7.07
N TYR A 35 -16.39 -0.06 -7.21
CA TYR A 35 -16.60 0.64 -8.45
C TYR A 35 -15.48 1.67 -8.58
N ASN A 36 -14.75 1.65 -9.68
CA ASN A 36 -13.65 2.56 -9.96
C ASN A 36 -13.77 3.08 -11.38
N VAL A 37 -13.66 4.39 -11.53
CA VAL A 37 -13.56 5.10 -12.81
C VAL A 37 -12.27 5.90 -12.78
N SER A 38 -11.38 5.66 -13.74
CA SER A 38 -10.11 6.37 -13.81
C SER A 38 -9.81 6.82 -15.23
N PHE A 39 -9.35 8.05 -15.37
CA PHE A 39 -8.81 8.61 -16.60
C PHE A 39 -7.32 8.89 -16.43
N SER A 40 -6.52 8.58 -17.45
CA SER A 40 -5.07 8.84 -17.47
C SER A 40 -4.65 9.43 -18.82
N GLU A 41 -3.89 10.51 -18.78
CA GLU A 41 -3.24 11.19 -19.90
C GLU A 41 -1.72 11.16 -19.67
N PRO A 42 -0.96 10.28 -20.34
CA PRO A 42 0.48 10.13 -20.09
C PRO A 42 1.36 11.26 -20.64
N TRP A 43 0.88 12.07 -21.58
CA TRP A 43 1.63 13.12 -22.28
C TRP A 43 0.95 14.48 -22.18
N LEU A 44 0.57 14.90 -20.97
CA LEU A 44 -0.03 16.21 -20.75
C LEU A 44 0.91 17.33 -21.24
N GLY A 45 0.48 18.02 -22.29
CA GLY A 45 1.25 19.09 -22.96
C GLY A 45 2.06 18.62 -24.19
N GLY A 46 1.99 17.35 -24.58
CA GLY A 46 2.41 16.79 -25.88
C GLY A 46 3.92 16.66 -26.12
N LYS A 47 4.77 17.44 -25.44
CA LYS A 47 6.23 17.47 -25.68
C LYS A 47 7.05 16.63 -24.70
N LYS A 48 6.56 16.45 -23.47
CA LYS A 48 7.25 15.73 -22.39
C LYS A 48 6.27 14.74 -21.74
N PRO A 49 6.75 13.60 -21.21
CA PRO A 49 5.92 12.64 -20.50
C PRO A 49 5.53 13.24 -19.14
N ASN A 50 4.44 14.01 -19.13
CA ASN A 50 3.79 14.48 -17.93
C ASN A 50 2.48 13.69 -17.78
N SER A 51 2.42 12.82 -16.79
CA SER A 51 1.23 12.02 -16.54
C SER A 51 0.20 12.84 -15.78
N PHE A 52 -1.03 12.84 -16.24
CA PHE A 52 -2.19 13.37 -15.54
C PHE A 52 -3.17 12.24 -15.28
N SER A 53 -3.68 12.14 -14.06
CA SER A 53 -4.65 11.12 -13.67
C SER A 53 -5.82 11.75 -12.92
N ILE A 54 -7.02 11.25 -13.19
CA ILE A 54 -8.21 11.51 -12.38
C ILE A 54 -8.79 10.15 -12.02
N SER A 55 -9.11 9.92 -10.76
CA SER A 55 -9.82 8.72 -10.35
C SER A 55 -10.99 9.05 -9.44
N MET A 56 -12.05 8.26 -9.55
CA MET A 56 -13.19 8.26 -8.64
C MET A 56 -13.49 6.82 -8.29
N TYR A 57 -13.72 6.55 -7.02
CA TYR A 57 -13.98 5.20 -6.55
C TYR A 57 -15.01 5.18 -5.45
N LYS A 58 -15.73 4.07 -5.38
CA LYS A 58 -16.65 3.75 -4.31
C LYS A 58 -16.51 2.28 -3.96
N SER A 59 -16.20 2.00 -2.71
CA SER A 59 -16.20 0.66 -2.14
C SER A 59 -17.24 0.53 -1.04
N LEU A 60 -17.88 -0.64 -0.98
CA LEU A 60 -18.84 -1.03 0.03
C LEU A 60 -18.40 -2.39 0.58
N MET A 61 -18.15 -2.44 1.88
CA MET A 61 -17.91 -3.67 2.63
C MET A 61 -19.06 -3.88 3.61
N THR A 62 -19.58 -5.10 3.71
CA THR A 62 -20.67 -5.43 4.64
C THR A 62 -20.47 -6.80 5.27
N ASN A 63 -21.24 -7.09 6.32
CA ASN A 63 -21.32 -8.42 6.93
C ASN A 63 -22.22 -9.41 6.16
N GLY A 64 -22.61 -9.11 4.92
CA GLY A 64 -23.43 -9.96 4.05
C GLY A 64 -24.93 -10.01 4.40
N ARG A 65 -25.34 -9.37 5.50
CA ARG A 65 -26.75 -9.30 5.91
C ARG A 65 -27.56 -8.37 5.01
N LYS A 66 -28.89 -8.53 5.02
CA LYS A 66 -29.80 -7.61 4.32
C LYS A 66 -29.79 -6.24 4.99
N LYS A 67 -29.87 -5.16 4.21
CA LYS A 67 -29.92 -3.77 4.72
C LYS A 67 -31.07 -3.51 5.70
N SER A 68 -32.15 -4.29 5.62
CA SER A 68 -33.29 -4.20 6.53
C SER A 68 -33.08 -4.88 7.89
N SER A 69 -31.99 -5.61 8.08
CA SER A 69 -31.68 -6.26 9.35
C SER A 69 -31.10 -5.24 10.35
N PRO A 70 -31.51 -5.27 11.63
CA PRO A 70 -30.96 -4.38 12.66
C PRO A 70 -29.46 -4.56 12.92
N ASP A 71 -28.93 -5.73 12.52
CA ASP A 71 -27.52 -6.12 12.64
C ASP A 71 -26.72 -5.86 11.35
N TYR A 72 -27.28 -5.12 10.40
CA TYR A 72 -26.57 -4.75 9.18
C TYR A 72 -25.38 -3.86 9.52
N GLN A 73 -24.19 -4.29 9.09
CA GLN A 73 -22.97 -3.52 9.24
C GLN A 73 -22.46 -3.13 7.86
N SER A 74 -21.98 -1.89 7.72
CA SER A 74 -21.40 -1.43 6.47
C SER A 74 -20.29 -0.43 6.66
N MET A 75 -19.27 -0.53 5.81
CA MET A 75 -18.25 0.48 5.59
C MET A 75 -18.33 0.92 4.13
N ILE A 76 -18.68 2.19 3.92
CA ILE A 76 -18.73 2.81 2.59
C ILE A 76 -17.59 3.80 2.48
N ILE A 77 -16.86 3.70 1.39
CA ILE A 77 -15.70 4.54 1.14
C ILE A 77 -15.86 5.11 -0.24
N SER A 78 -15.97 6.42 -0.32
CA SER A 78 -16.09 7.14 -1.59
C SER A 78 -14.94 8.12 -1.68
N GLY A 79 -14.27 8.18 -2.81
CA GLY A 79 -13.17 9.11 -2.98
C GLY A 79 -12.97 9.53 -4.41
N ALA A 80 -12.24 10.63 -4.56
CA ALA A 80 -11.78 11.14 -5.83
C ALA A 80 -10.35 11.67 -5.67
N SER A 81 -9.51 11.40 -6.66
CA SER A 81 -8.14 11.89 -6.70
C SER A 81 -7.79 12.50 -8.04
N VAL A 82 -6.88 13.47 -8.01
CA VAL A 82 -6.27 14.10 -9.18
C VAL A 82 -4.77 14.08 -8.99
N GLY A 83 -4.06 13.49 -9.94
CA GLY A 83 -2.61 13.29 -9.91
C GLY A 83 -1.90 13.95 -11.09
N LEU A 84 -0.70 14.46 -10.83
CA LEU A 84 0.22 15.01 -11.83
C LEU A 84 1.61 14.47 -11.58
N GLY A 85 2.21 13.86 -12.60
CA GLY A 85 3.54 13.29 -12.56
C GLY A 85 4.43 13.84 -13.66
N LYS A 86 5.73 13.93 -13.38
CA LYS A 86 6.72 14.42 -14.33
C LYS A 86 8.05 13.72 -14.10
N ARG A 87 8.70 13.30 -15.19
CA ARG A 87 10.09 12.84 -15.18
C ARG A 87 11.04 14.04 -15.05
N LEU A 88 11.96 13.96 -14.10
CA LEU A 88 12.99 14.98 -13.90
C LEU A 88 14.22 14.63 -14.77
N GLN A 89 14.94 15.66 -15.20
CA GLN A 89 16.21 15.50 -15.95
C GLN A 89 17.43 15.70 -15.05
N TRP A 90 17.20 16.19 -13.83
CA TRP A 90 18.21 16.42 -12.81
C TRP A 90 17.64 15.90 -11.48
N PRO A 91 18.41 15.18 -10.65
CA PRO A 91 19.84 14.88 -10.79
C PRO A 91 20.23 13.86 -11.88
N ASP A 92 19.32 12.97 -12.26
CA ASP A 92 19.47 12.06 -13.41
C ASP A 92 18.12 11.81 -14.10
N ASP A 93 18.15 11.15 -15.26
CA ASP A 93 16.93 10.83 -16.01
C ASP A 93 16.09 9.73 -15.36
N TYR A 94 16.53 9.04 -14.31
CA TYR A 94 15.72 8.02 -13.65
C TYR A 94 14.79 8.61 -12.58
N PHE A 95 14.94 9.90 -12.25
CA PHE A 95 14.07 10.58 -11.31
C PHE A 95 12.70 10.94 -11.90
N SER A 96 11.67 10.81 -11.07
CA SER A 96 10.32 11.27 -11.32
C SER A 96 9.72 11.85 -10.05
N ILE A 97 8.91 12.88 -10.23
CA ILE A 97 8.09 13.48 -9.17
C ILE A 97 6.62 13.28 -9.50
N TYR A 98 5.82 12.97 -8.50
CA TYR A 98 4.37 12.82 -8.61
C TYR A 98 3.69 13.54 -7.45
N GLY A 99 2.72 14.37 -7.76
CA GLY A 99 1.85 15.05 -6.80
C GLY A 99 0.42 14.60 -6.99
N GLU A 100 -0.31 14.37 -5.90
CA GLU A 100 -1.71 13.95 -5.92
C GLU A 100 -2.51 14.67 -4.86
N ILE A 101 -3.71 15.11 -5.22
CA ILE A 101 -4.71 15.59 -4.29
C ILE A 101 -5.80 14.52 -4.23
N ASN A 102 -6.12 14.04 -3.03
CA ASN A 102 -7.12 13.01 -2.80
C ASN A 102 -8.11 13.47 -1.73
N TYR A 103 -9.40 13.32 -2.04
CA TYR A 103 -10.48 13.45 -1.07
C TYR A 103 -11.17 12.10 -0.92
N GLN A 104 -11.35 11.66 0.31
CA GLN A 104 -11.95 10.38 0.65
C GLN A 104 -12.89 10.54 1.84
N ARG A 105 -14.07 9.94 1.77
CA ARG A 105 -15.06 9.90 2.84
C ARG A 105 -15.30 8.46 3.25
N TYR A 106 -15.11 8.20 4.54
CA TYR A 106 -15.46 6.97 5.22
C TYR A 106 -16.83 7.17 5.89
N ASN A 107 -17.76 6.26 5.66
CA ASN A 107 -19.02 6.17 6.38
C ASN A 107 -19.11 4.76 6.96
N LEU A 108 -19.09 4.71 8.29
CA LEU A 108 -19.11 3.49 9.09
C LEU A 108 -20.47 3.38 9.76
N ASN A 109 -21.10 2.21 9.66
CA ASN A 109 -22.35 1.87 10.34
C ASN A 109 -22.18 0.56 11.09
N LYS A 110 -22.02 0.65 12.42
CA LYS A 110 -21.78 -0.45 13.36
C LYS A 110 -20.72 -1.44 12.87
N TYR A 111 -19.70 -0.96 12.17
CA TYR A 111 -18.73 -1.80 11.49
C TYR A 111 -17.61 -2.19 12.46
N SER A 112 -17.77 -3.36 13.11
CA SER A 112 -16.81 -3.87 14.10
C SER A 112 -15.84 -4.91 13.54
N TYR A 113 -16.03 -5.34 12.28
CA TYR A 113 -15.33 -6.48 11.68
C TYR A 113 -13.79 -6.36 11.70
N TYR A 114 -13.24 -5.15 11.55
CA TYR A 114 -11.78 -4.94 11.54
C TYR A 114 -11.25 -4.13 12.74
N GLN A 115 -12.08 -3.95 13.77
CA GLN A 115 -11.75 -3.21 15.00
C GLN A 115 -11.03 -1.91 14.67
N PHE A 116 -11.77 -0.93 14.15
CA PHE A 116 -11.30 0.46 14.08
C PHE A 116 -11.52 1.14 15.45
N LEU A 117 -10.90 2.31 15.67
CA LEU A 117 -11.10 3.05 16.93
C LEU A 117 -12.57 3.46 17.16
N PHE A 118 -13.38 3.54 16.10
CA PHE A 118 -14.82 3.80 16.20
C PHE A 118 -15.62 2.96 15.18
N GLU A 119 -16.82 2.53 15.57
CA GLU A 119 -17.66 1.60 14.79
C GLU A 119 -18.73 2.29 13.94
N SER A 120 -19.14 3.51 14.32
CA SER A 120 -20.17 4.28 13.62
C SER A 120 -19.76 5.75 13.54
N GLY A 121 -19.97 6.35 12.37
CA GLY A 121 -19.66 7.76 12.14
C GLY A 121 -19.21 8.04 10.71
N GLU A 122 -18.98 9.32 10.43
CA GLU A 122 -18.45 9.76 9.15
C GLU A 122 -17.13 10.49 9.32
N SER A 123 -16.12 10.07 8.56
CA SER A 123 -14.80 10.68 8.54
C SER A 123 -14.44 11.15 7.14
N ASN A 124 -13.90 12.37 7.07
CA ASN A 124 -13.45 12.99 5.84
C ASN A 124 -11.93 13.09 5.87
N LEU A 125 -11.30 12.67 4.78
CA LEU A 125 -9.86 12.68 4.58
C LEU A 125 -9.57 13.48 3.32
N PHE A 126 -9.04 14.68 3.49
CA PHE A 126 -8.42 15.43 2.41
C PHE A 126 -6.91 15.35 2.58
N SER A 127 -6.22 14.90 1.54
CA SER A 127 -4.77 14.70 1.59
C SER A 127 -4.09 15.19 0.31
N VAL A 128 -2.89 15.70 0.49
CA VAL A 128 -1.95 16.07 -0.57
C VAL A 128 -0.75 15.16 -0.44
N THR A 129 -0.47 14.39 -1.49
CA THR A 129 0.64 13.44 -1.54
C THR A 129 1.70 13.92 -2.51
N GLY A 130 2.94 14.05 -2.06
CA GLY A 130 4.11 14.21 -2.90
C GLY A 130 4.96 12.94 -2.88
N ARG A 131 5.37 12.45 -4.05
CA ARG A 131 6.23 11.29 -4.21
C ARG A 131 7.41 11.65 -5.10
N LEU A 132 8.61 11.41 -4.60
CA LEU A 132 9.85 11.45 -5.37
C LEU A 132 10.34 10.01 -5.54
N SER A 133 10.59 9.60 -6.78
CA SER A 133 11.10 8.27 -7.07
C SER A 133 12.28 8.31 -8.04
N ARG A 134 13.20 7.36 -7.90
CA ARG A 134 14.29 7.10 -8.84
C ARG A 134 14.26 5.63 -9.20
N TYR A 135 14.02 5.29 -10.47
CA TYR A 135 13.88 3.90 -10.92
C TYR A 135 14.89 3.57 -12.01
N SER A 136 15.93 2.79 -11.68
CA SER A 136 17.03 2.40 -12.57
C SER A 136 17.22 0.89 -12.69
N VAL A 137 16.21 0.12 -12.28
CA VAL A 137 16.24 -1.34 -12.21
C VAL A 137 16.21 -1.95 -13.62
N GLY A 138 17.05 -2.95 -13.90
CA GLY A 138 17.11 -3.63 -15.19
C GLY A 138 18.03 -4.86 -15.22
N PRO A 139 18.28 -5.48 -16.39
CA PRO A 139 17.67 -5.23 -17.72
C PRO A 139 16.31 -5.90 -17.94
N ASN A 140 15.91 -6.85 -17.09
CA ASN A 140 14.59 -7.50 -17.13
C ASN A 140 13.74 -7.04 -15.95
N LEU A 141 12.48 -6.65 -16.19
CA LEU A 141 11.56 -6.15 -15.16
C LEU A 141 11.04 -7.27 -14.23
N ILE A 142 10.91 -8.50 -14.74
CA ILE A 142 10.39 -9.65 -14.00
C ILE A 142 11.48 -10.26 -13.13
N TYR A 143 12.70 -10.34 -13.67
CA TYR A 143 13.89 -10.80 -12.95
C TYR A 143 15.01 -9.76 -13.08
N PRO A 144 14.98 -8.70 -12.25
CA PRO A 144 16.04 -7.70 -12.27
C PRO A 144 17.36 -8.27 -11.81
N ARG A 145 18.44 -7.84 -12.47
CA ARG A 145 19.81 -8.28 -12.17
C ARG A 145 20.68 -7.18 -11.58
N SER A 146 20.34 -5.93 -11.87
CA SER A 146 21.12 -4.77 -11.44
C SER A 146 20.25 -3.53 -11.30
N GLY A 147 20.82 -2.49 -10.71
CA GLY A 147 20.18 -1.20 -10.53
C GLY A 147 19.43 -1.09 -9.21
N SER A 148 18.75 0.03 -9.06
CA SER A 148 18.08 0.39 -7.81
C SER A 148 16.79 1.16 -8.06
N SER A 149 15.86 1.04 -7.12
CA SER A 149 14.61 1.77 -7.03
C SER A 149 14.55 2.45 -5.67
N PHE A 150 14.30 3.76 -5.64
CA PHE A 150 14.08 4.52 -4.42
C PHE A 150 12.77 5.28 -4.55
N THR A 151 11.96 5.30 -3.48
CA THR A 151 10.71 6.03 -3.41
C THR A 151 10.59 6.68 -2.05
N LEU A 152 10.43 8.00 -2.04
CA LEU A 152 10.05 8.78 -0.87
C LEU A 152 8.65 9.35 -1.12
N SER A 153 7.71 9.06 -0.24
CA SER A 153 6.33 9.53 -0.29
C SER A 153 5.98 10.28 0.98
N LEU A 154 5.39 11.45 0.83
CA LEU A 154 4.88 12.29 1.90
C LEU A 154 3.41 12.60 1.62
N GLN A 155 2.52 12.13 2.48
CA GLN A 155 1.10 12.45 2.45
C GLN A 155 0.77 13.35 3.64
N LEU A 156 0.19 14.51 3.35
CA LEU A 156 -0.16 15.52 4.34
C LEU A 156 -1.65 15.79 4.28
N THR A 157 -2.30 15.86 5.44
CA THR A 157 -3.62 16.46 5.56
C THR A 157 -3.51 17.86 6.16
N PRO A 158 -4.51 18.73 5.97
CA PRO A 158 -4.62 19.97 6.73
C PRO A 158 -4.73 19.69 8.24
N PRO A 159 -4.10 20.50 9.11
CA PRO A 159 -4.26 20.40 10.56
C PRO A 159 -5.57 21.07 11.02
N TYR A 160 -6.70 20.40 10.78
CA TYR A 160 -8.05 20.92 11.05
C TYR A 160 -8.27 21.36 12.49
N SER A 161 -7.71 20.65 13.47
CA SER A 161 -7.84 21.02 14.88
C SER A 161 -7.17 22.37 15.18
N THR A 162 -6.03 22.64 14.55
CA THR A 162 -5.31 23.92 14.69
C THR A 162 -6.01 25.04 13.93
N ILE A 163 -6.52 24.75 12.71
CA ILE A 163 -7.25 25.72 11.90
C ILE A 163 -8.58 26.14 12.55
N SER A 164 -9.29 25.19 13.16
CA SER A 164 -10.58 25.44 13.81
C SER A 164 -10.46 26.04 15.21
N GLY A 165 -9.30 25.93 15.86
CA GLY A 165 -9.07 26.41 17.23
C GLY A 165 -9.88 25.67 18.30
N GLN A 166 -10.53 24.55 17.96
CA GLN A 166 -11.35 23.79 18.90
C GLN A 166 -10.47 22.94 19.82
N ASN A 167 -10.77 22.97 21.13
CA ASN A 167 -10.13 22.07 22.08
C ASN A 167 -10.70 20.64 21.91
N MET A 168 -9.81 19.72 21.55
CA MET A 168 -10.13 18.31 21.27
C MET A 168 -10.01 17.40 22.50
N ALA A 169 -9.52 17.93 23.63
CA ALA A 169 -9.40 17.18 24.86
C ALA A 169 -10.78 16.68 25.35
N GLY A 170 -10.87 15.38 25.65
CA GLY A 170 -12.09 14.74 26.18
C GLY A 170 -13.28 14.67 25.22
N LYS A 171 -13.13 15.06 23.94
CA LYS A 171 -14.18 14.89 22.92
C LYS A 171 -14.35 13.41 22.55
N SER A 172 -15.55 13.04 22.08
CA SER A 172 -15.80 11.71 21.53
C SER A 172 -14.99 11.45 20.26
N ASP A 173 -14.68 10.19 20.00
CA ASP A 173 -13.88 9.78 18.83
C ASP A 173 -14.55 10.18 17.50
N GLU A 174 -15.88 10.18 17.45
CA GLU A 174 -16.64 10.65 16.27
C GLU A 174 -16.38 12.14 15.96
N ILE A 175 -16.25 12.99 16.99
CA ILE A 175 -15.92 14.40 16.80
C ILE A 175 -14.44 14.54 16.40
N LYS A 176 -13.55 13.82 17.08
CA LYS A 176 -12.10 13.87 16.84
C LYS A 176 -11.72 13.43 15.44
N TYR A 177 -12.34 12.37 14.93
CA TYR A 177 -12.00 11.77 13.64
C TYR A 177 -12.95 12.16 12.50
N LYS A 178 -13.84 13.13 12.71
CA LYS A 178 -14.71 13.67 11.63
C LYS A 178 -13.90 14.24 10.47
N TRP A 179 -12.79 14.92 10.79
CA TRP A 179 -11.79 15.39 9.83
C TRP A 179 -10.45 14.80 10.23
N ILE A 180 -9.98 13.85 9.43
CA ILE A 180 -8.77 13.10 9.73
C ILE A 180 -7.56 14.00 9.52
N GLU A 181 -6.69 14.10 10.53
CA GLU A 181 -5.46 14.89 10.45
C GLU A 181 -4.20 14.07 10.76
N PHE A 182 -3.23 14.03 9.83
CA PHE A 182 -1.95 13.36 10.00
C PHE A 182 -0.91 13.83 8.96
N HIS A 183 0.34 13.42 9.18
CA HIS A 183 1.37 13.37 8.16
C HIS A 183 1.96 11.96 8.06
N LYS A 184 2.03 11.40 6.85
CA LYS A 184 2.51 10.04 6.59
C LYS A 184 3.73 10.08 5.69
N TRP A 185 4.82 9.52 6.18
CA TRP A 185 6.10 9.38 5.51
C TRP A 185 6.29 7.91 5.16
N VAL A 186 6.62 7.62 3.91
CA VAL A 186 6.96 6.26 3.47
C VAL A 186 8.21 6.32 2.61
N PHE A 187 9.23 5.57 3.01
CA PHE A 187 10.46 5.41 2.26
C PHE A 187 10.65 3.95 1.88
N LYS A 188 10.87 3.68 0.60
CA LYS A 188 11.16 2.35 0.07
C LYS A 188 12.44 2.42 -0.77
N SER A 189 13.32 1.44 -0.58
CA SER A 189 14.54 1.25 -1.35
C SER A 189 14.65 -0.20 -1.75
N GLU A 190 14.96 -0.44 -3.01
CA GLU A 190 15.31 -1.76 -3.54
C GLU A 190 16.60 -1.64 -4.34
N SER A 191 17.52 -2.58 -4.14
CA SER A 191 18.77 -2.67 -4.89
C SER A 191 19.04 -4.11 -5.28
N TYR A 192 19.57 -4.29 -6.48
CA TYR A 192 19.86 -5.60 -7.06
C TYR A 192 21.36 -5.69 -7.36
N PHE A 193 22.00 -6.72 -6.85
CA PHE A 193 23.43 -6.93 -6.95
C PHE A 193 23.71 -8.31 -7.56
N PRO A 194 24.38 -8.40 -8.71
CA PRO A 194 24.83 -9.69 -9.23
C PRO A 194 25.97 -10.21 -8.35
N MET A 195 25.81 -11.43 -7.84
CA MET A 195 26.77 -12.11 -6.97
C MET A 195 27.63 -13.12 -7.72
N SER A 196 27.18 -13.60 -8.88
CA SER A 196 27.91 -14.52 -9.73
C SER A 196 28.38 -13.85 -11.03
N ARG A 197 29.47 -14.37 -11.62
CA ARG A 197 30.03 -13.85 -12.88
C ARG A 197 29.12 -14.02 -14.09
N ASP A 198 28.13 -14.91 -14.00
CA ASP A 198 27.14 -15.17 -15.06
C ASP A 198 25.82 -14.41 -14.85
N ASP A 199 25.76 -13.50 -13.87
CA ASP A 199 24.59 -12.69 -13.51
C ASP A 199 23.31 -13.49 -13.27
N LYS A 200 23.43 -14.76 -12.87
CA LYS A 200 22.28 -15.61 -12.50
C LYS A 200 21.99 -15.54 -11.01
N LEU A 201 23.00 -15.50 -10.15
CA LEU A 201 22.79 -15.38 -8.72
C LEU A 201 22.67 -13.90 -8.37
N ILE A 202 21.47 -13.45 -8.03
CA ILE A 202 21.19 -12.03 -7.73
C ILE A 202 20.80 -11.89 -6.26
N LEU A 203 21.49 -10.99 -5.55
CA LEU A 203 21.07 -10.52 -4.24
C LEU A 203 20.16 -9.31 -4.41
N SER A 204 18.92 -9.43 -3.99
CA SER A 204 17.99 -8.31 -3.81
C SER A 204 18.05 -7.85 -2.36
N ALA A 205 18.37 -6.58 -2.15
CA ALA A 205 18.27 -5.93 -0.84
C ALA A 205 17.14 -4.91 -0.88
N ARG A 206 16.20 -5.01 0.05
CA ARG A 206 15.06 -4.10 0.16
C ARG A 206 14.98 -3.54 1.56
N PHE A 207 14.67 -2.26 1.64
CA PHE A 207 14.39 -1.56 2.87
C PHE A 207 13.10 -0.76 2.71
N ALA A 208 12.22 -0.86 3.69
CA ALA A 208 11.01 -0.07 3.77
C ALA A 208 10.89 0.50 5.18
N PHE A 209 10.53 1.77 5.26
CA PHE A 209 10.26 2.48 6.50
C PHE A 209 9.01 3.33 6.30
N GLY A 210 8.15 3.38 7.31
CA GLY A 210 7.01 4.26 7.29
C GLY A 210 6.73 4.84 8.66
N TYR A 211 6.22 6.06 8.66
CA TYR A 211 5.85 6.79 9.86
C TYR A 211 4.57 7.59 9.60
N LEU A 212 3.54 7.27 10.36
CA LEU A 212 2.29 8.00 10.49
C LEU A 212 2.36 8.82 11.78
N GLY A 213 2.47 10.13 11.63
CA GLY A 213 2.47 11.06 12.75
C GLY A 213 1.18 11.86 12.81
N HIS A 214 0.91 12.42 13.99
CA HIS A 214 -0.25 13.27 14.25
C HIS A 214 0.19 14.69 14.56
N TYR A 215 -0.65 15.67 14.22
CA TYR A 215 -0.38 17.08 14.54
C TYR A 215 -0.78 17.42 15.97
N ASN A 216 -1.95 16.95 16.41
CA ASN A 216 -2.50 17.24 17.72
C ASN A 216 -2.48 15.99 18.62
N LYS A 217 -1.83 16.13 19.78
CA LYS A 217 -1.69 15.06 20.78
C LYS A 217 -3.02 14.67 21.44
N ASP A 218 -4.00 15.57 21.49
CA ASP A 218 -5.32 15.30 22.10
C ASP A 218 -6.20 14.39 21.23
N ILE A 219 -5.98 14.42 19.90
CA ILE A 219 -6.58 13.49 18.94
C ILE A 219 -5.78 12.19 18.88
N GLY A 220 -4.45 12.30 18.89
CA GLY A 220 -3.55 11.16 18.73
C GLY A 220 -3.47 10.68 17.28
N HIS A 221 -3.04 9.44 17.09
CA HIS A 221 -2.86 8.85 15.76
C HIS A 221 -4.19 8.60 15.04
N SER A 222 -4.13 8.65 13.71
CA SER A 222 -5.28 8.38 12.86
C SER A 222 -5.73 6.91 12.98
N PRO A 223 -7.05 6.62 13.10
CA PRO A 223 -7.59 5.26 13.05
C PRO A 223 -7.43 4.59 11.68
N PHE A 224 -7.18 5.41 10.65
CA PHE A 224 -6.94 4.98 9.27
C PHE A 224 -5.48 5.25 8.88
N GLU A 225 -5.07 4.62 7.78
CA GLU A 225 -3.74 4.71 7.16
C GLU A 225 -2.58 4.09 7.96
N ASN A 226 -2.90 3.39 9.05
CA ASN A 226 -1.91 2.68 9.85
C ASN A 226 -1.31 1.48 9.09
N PHE A 227 -0.17 1.01 9.57
CA PHE A 227 0.60 -0.07 8.97
C PHE A 227 0.24 -1.41 9.62
N TYR A 228 -0.06 -2.40 8.79
CA TYR A 228 -0.43 -3.75 9.19
C TYR A 228 0.58 -4.75 8.63
N ILE A 229 1.40 -5.33 9.50
CA ILE A 229 2.56 -6.14 9.11
C ILE A 229 2.38 -7.60 9.49
N GLY A 230 2.72 -8.49 8.55
CA GLY A 230 2.76 -9.94 8.76
C GLY A 230 2.08 -10.68 7.63
N GLY A 231 2.46 -11.95 7.45
CA GLY A 231 1.89 -12.87 6.48
C GLY A 231 2.24 -12.57 5.02
N ASP A 232 1.34 -12.97 4.14
CA ASP A 232 1.54 -12.99 2.68
C ASP A 232 1.25 -11.63 2.02
N GLY A 233 0.65 -10.69 2.76
CA GLY A 233 0.15 -9.42 2.23
C GLY A 233 -1.00 -9.59 1.23
N MET A 234 -1.56 -10.79 1.16
CA MET A 234 -2.65 -11.16 0.26
C MET A 234 -3.96 -11.25 1.02
N THR A 235 -4.36 -10.13 1.60
CA THR A 235 -5.73 -10.04 2.06
C THR A 235 -6.61 -9.66 0.87
N GLY A 236 -7.45 -10.59 0.41
CA GLY A 236 -8.25 -10.49 -0.83
C GLY A 236 -9.22 -9.30 -0.92
N TYR A 237 -9.28 -8.44 0.10
CA TYR A 237 -9.91 -7.13 0.05
C TYR A 237 -8.86 -6.12 0.52
N SER A 238 -8.49 -5.17 -0.34
CA SER A 238 -7.68 -4.02 0.08
C SER A 238 -8.33 -3.45 1.34
N PHE A 239 -7.65 -3.56 2.48
CA PHE A 239 -8.13 -3.01 3.73
C PHE A 239 -8.11 -1.49 3.58
N TYR A 240 -9.22 -0.91 3.14
CA TYR A 240 -9.28 0.52 2.98
C TYR A 240 -9.10 1.18 4.36
N GLY A 241 -8.02 1.94 4.49
CA GLY A 241 -7.61 2.55 5.76
C GLY A 241 -6.53 1.79 6.53
N ARG A 242 -5.91 0.74 5.99
CA ARG A 242 -4.63 0.21 6.50
C ARG A 242 -3.70 -0.13 5.33
N GLU A 243 -2.42 0.17 5.48
CA GLU A 243 -1.39 -0.25 4.54
C GLU A 243 -0.83 -1.59 4.98
N ILE A 244 -0.94 -2.61 4.13
CA ILE A 244 -0.52 -3.98 4.46
C ILE A 244 0.90 -4.20 3.97
N ILE A 245 1.75 -4.68 4.88
CA ILE A 245 3.14 -5.02 4.60
C ILE A 245 3.30 -6.52 4.83
N ALA A 246 3.45 -7.26 3.73
CA ALA A 246 3.76 -8.68 3.78
C ALA A 246 5.05 -8.90 4.56
N MET A 247 5.09 -9.91 5.42
CA MET A 247 6.31 -10.39 6.06
C MET A 247 6.20 -11.88 6.33
N ARG A 248 7.04 -12.65 5.64
CA ARG A 248 6.98 -14.11 5.63
C ARG A 248 7.53 -14.69 6.94
N GLY A 249 7.12 -15.91 7.26
CA GLY A 249 7.46 -16.57 8.52
C GLY A 249 6.61 -16.16 9.72
N TYR A 250 5.68 -15.22 9.54
CA TYR A 250 4.74 -14.76 10.55
C TYR A 250 3.31 -14.75 10.01
N THR A 251 2.30 -14.88 10.85
CA THR A 251 0.89 -14.80 10.42
C THR A 251 0.45 -13.36 10.15
N ASN A 252 -0.63 -13.18 9.39
CA ASN A 252 -1.16 -11.87 9.00
C ASN A 252 -1.39 -10.96 10.22
N GLY A 253 -0.75 -9.78 10.23
CA GLY A 253 -0.92 -8.76 11.28
C GLY A 253 -0.20 -9.02 12.60
N SER A 254 0.41 -10.19 12.77
CA SER A 254 0.98 -10.61 14.06
C SER A 254 2.13 -9.72 14.55
N LEU A 255 2.78 -8.99 13.65
CA LEU A 255 3.88 -8.06 13.96
C LEU A 255 3.41 -6.62 14.18
N THR A 256 2.09 -6.40 14.15
CA THR A 256 1.45 -5.11 14.42
C THR A 256 1.05 -5.07 15.89
N PRO A 257 1.44 -4.03 16.65
CA PRO A 257 1.00 -3.89 18.02
C PRO A 257 -0.51 -3.58 18.05
N VAL A 258 -1.13 -3.89 19.18
CA VAL A 258 -2.54 -3.59 19.42
C VAL A 258 -2.66 -2.46 20.44
N ASP A 259 -3.62 -1.57 20.22
CA ASP A 259 -3.98 -0.55 21.18
C ASP A 259 -4.67 -1.21 22.40
N ILE A 260 -4.23 -0.88 23.60
CA ILE A 260 -4.69 -1.53 24.84
C ILE A 260 -6.16 -1.22 25.14
N LYS A 261 -6.65 -0.04 24.73
CA LYS A 261 -8.02 0.40 25.03
C LYS A 261 -9.05 -0.18 24.07
N SER A 262 -8.73 -0.17 22.78
CA SER A 262 -9.64 -0.60 21.72
C SER A 262 -9.42 -2.05 21.26
N GLY A 263 -8.26 -2.65 21.56
CA GLY A 263 -7.84 -3.93 21.00
C GLY A 263 -7.48 -3.86 19.51
N ALA A 264 -7.60 -2.70 18.87
CA ALA A 264 -7.37 -2.50 17.45
C ALA A 264 -5.87 -2.58 17.09
N PRO A 265 -5.49 -3.23 15.98
CA PRO A 265 -4.13 -3.13 15.45
C PRO A 265 -3.76 -1.67 15.12
N SER A 266 -2.63 -1.21 15.63
CA SER A 266 -2.17 0.18 15.50
C SER A 266 -0.65 0.28 15.28
N GLY A 267 -0.21 0.01 14.04
CA GLY A 267 1.17 0.28 13.64
C GLY A 267 1.32 1.67 13.06
N ASN A 268 1.82 2.66 13.82
CA ASN A 268 2.04 4.01 13.29
C ASN A 268 3.47 4.19 12.76
N VAL A 269 4.40 3.31 13.14
CA VAL A 269 5.75 3.28 12.61
C VAL A 269 6.05 1.86 12.17
N TYR A 270 6.69 1.69 11.03
CA TYR A 270 7.25 0.41 10.65
C TYR A 270 8.63 0.51 10.05
N SER A 271 9.36 -0.58 10.17
CA SER A 271 10.57 -0.81 9.40
C SER A 271 10.62 -2.27 8.97
N LYS A 272 11.10 -2.49 7.74
CA LYS A 272 11.30 -3.80 7.16
C LYS A 272 12.57 -3.80 6.32
N LEU A 273 13.41 -4.79 6.55
CA LEU A 273 14.56 -5.18 5.76
C LEU A 273 14.30 -6.56 5.16
N THR A 274 14.57 -6.71 3.88
CA THR A 274 14.45 -7.98 3.17
C THR A 274 15.69 -8.18 2.31
N PHE A 275 16.38 -9.30 2.52
CA PHE A 275 17.43 -9.79 1.64
C PHE A 275 16.92 -11.05 0.95
N GLU A 276 16.96 -11.09 -0.38
CA GLU A 276 16.61 -12.28 -1.15
C GLU A 276 17.76 -12.65 -2.06
N LEU A 277 18.28 -13.85 -1.89
CA LEU A 277 19.20 -14.47 -2.83
C LEU A 277 18.37 -15.25 -3.86
N ARG A 278 18.39 -14.82 -5.11
CA ARG A 278 17.54 -15.36 -6.17
C ARG A 278 18.39 -16.08 -7.21
N TYR A 279 17.86 -17.15 -7.77
CA TYR A 279 18.50 -17.88 -8.87
C TYR A 279 17.46 -18.33 -9.91
N PRO A 280 17.64 -17.98 -11.19
CA PRO A 280 16.69 -18.32 -12.24
C PRO A 280 16.84 -19.77 -12.68
N VAL A 281 15.71 -20.46 -12.78
CA VAL A 281 15.62 -21.79 -13.40
C VAL A 281 15.32 -21.65 -14.89
N SER A 282 14.40 -20.73 -15.24
CA SER A 282 14.04 -20.38 -16.62
C SER A 282 13.79 -18.88 -16.72
N LEU A 283 14.31 -18.25 -17.77
CA LEU A 283 14.04 -16.85 -18.10
C LEU A 283 13.28 -16.70 -19.42
N ASN A 284 12.54 -17.74 -19.82
CA ASN A 284 11.74 -17.71 -21.03
C ASN A 284 10.57 -16.72 -20.87
N ASN A 285 10.27 -15.95 -21.93
CA ASN A 285 9.17 -14.98 -21.91
C ASN A 285 7.78 -15.61 -21.68
N GLN A 286 7.62 -16.91 -21.97
CA GLN A 286 6.38 -17.64 -21.71
C GLN A 286 6.26 -18.16 -20.27
N ALA A 287 7.39 -18.33 -19.57
CA ALA A 287 7.43 -18.80 -18.19
C ALA A 287 8.79 -18.44 -17.56
N THR A 288 8.81 -17.34 -16.80
CA THR A 288 9.99 -16.96 -16.01
C THR A 288 9.88 -17.59 -14.63
N ILE A 289 10.78 -18.51 -14.31
CA ILE A 289 10.77 -19.28 -13.06
C ILE A 289 12.09 -19.08 -12.35
N TYR A 290 12.04 -18.73 -11.06
CA TYR A 290 13.23 -18.60 -10.23
C TYR A 290 12.96 -19.07 -8.81
N GLY A 291 13.98 -19.67 -8.21
CA GLY A 291 14.02 -19.96 -6.78
C GLY A 291 14.61 -18.79 -6.02
N LEU A 292 14.24 -18.67 -4.75
CA LEU A 292 14.82 -17.68 -3.84
C LEU A 292 15.03 -18.27 -2.44
N ALA A 293 16.06 -17.79 -1.77
CA ALA A 293 16.21 -17.88 -0.32
C ALA A 293 16.15 -16.46 0.24
N PHE A 294 15.49 -16.27 1.37
CA PHE A 294 15.28 -14.94 1.93
C PHE A 294 15.60 -14.86 3.41
N LEU A 295 16.03 -13.67 3.82
CA LEU A 295 16.13 -13.21 5.20
C LEU A 295 15.30 -11.93 5.31
N GLU A 296 14.37 -11.88 6.25
CA GLU A 296 13.56 -10.71 6.53
C GLU A 296 13.71 -10.30 7.98
N ALA A 297 13.70 -9.00 8.24
CA ALA A 297 13.58 -8.43 9.57
C ALA A 297 12.59 -7.27 9.52
N GLY A 298 11.56 -7.27 10.35
CA GLY A 298 10.58 -6.20 10.33
C GLY A 298 9.65 -6.20 11.54
N ARG A 299 9.08 -5.04 11.84
CA ARG A 299 8.16 -4.84 12.96
C ARG A 299 7.41 -3.51 12.81
N ALA A 300 6.22 -3.43 13.42
CA ALA A 300 5.49 -2.18 13.63
C ALA A 300 5.55 -1.74 15.10
N TRP A 301 5.46 -0.43 15.32
CA TRP A 301 5.42 0.22 16.63
C TRP A 301 4.28 1.23 16.70
N MET A 302 3.77 1.47 17.91
CA MET A 302 2.72 2.45 18.18
C MET A 302 3.24 3.89 18.05
N GLU A 303 4.48 4.13 18.46
CA GLU A 303 5.07 5.46 18.56
C GLU A 303 6.49 5.49 17.98
N LEU A 304 6.90 6.64 17.43
CA LEU A 304 8.25 6.82 16.87
C LEU A 304 9.34 6.69 17.93
N ARG A 305 9.05 7.02 19.18
CA ARG A 305 9.99 6.91 20.30
C ARG A 305 10.34 5.46 20.64
N ASP A 306 9.45 4.51 20.33
CA ASP A 306 9.62 3.08 20.63
C ASP A 306 10.35 2.35 19.49
N TYR A 307 10.54 3.03 18.36
CA TYR A 307 11.25 2.50 17.20
C TYR A 307 12.67 2.09 17.58
N ASN A 308 12.99 0.83 17.33
CA ASN A 308 14.33 0.30 17.55
C ASN A 308 14.70 -0.67 16.41
N PRO A 309 15.63 -0.30 15.51
CA PRO A 309 16.02 -1.14 14.38
C PRO A 309 16.69 -2.45 14.81
N PHE A 310 17.23 -2.54 16.02
CA PHE A 310 17.87 -3.76 16.53
C PHE A 310 16.88 -4.74 17.17
N ARG A 311 15.62 -4.32 17.39
CA ARG A 311 14.56 -5.17 17.98
C ARG A 311 13.47 -5.50 16.96
N MET A 312 13.88 -5.82 15.74
CA MET A 312 12.99 -6.28 14.69
C MET A 312 12.86 -7.80 14.73
N ASN A 313 11.65 -8.30 14.48
CA ASN A 313 11.38 -9.72 14.35
C ASN A 313 12.03 -10.24 13.07
N ARG A 314 12.72 -11.37 13.15
CA ARG A 314 13.48 -11.95 12.03
C ARG A 314 12.80 -13.20 11.52
N ALA A 315 12.91 -13.42 10.22
CA ALA A 315 12.49 -14.63 9.55
C ALA A 315 13.49 -15.02 8.46
N ALA A 316 13.60 -16.30 8.19
CA ALA A 316 14.35 -16.84 7.06
C ALA A 316 13.51 -17.87 6.34
N GLY A 317 13.75 -18.07 5.05
CA GLY A 317 12.99 -19.07 4.31
C GLY A 317 13.46 -19.27 2.90
N VAL A 318 12.72 -20.10 2.19
CA VAL A 318 12.92 -20.38 0.77
C VAL A 318 11.59 -20.26 0.05
N GLY A 319 11.67 -19.91 -1.23
CA GLY A 319 10.50 -19.71 -2.04
C GLY A 319 10.75 -20.03 -3.50
N LEU A 320 9.65 -20.23 -4.21
CA LEU A 320 9.63 -20.36 -5.66
C LEU A 320 8.75 -19.25 -6.23
N ARG A 321 9.14 -18.73 -7.39
CA ARG A 321 8.38 -17.75 -8.15
C ARG A 321 8.26 -18.19 -9.59
N ALA A 322 7.06 -18.09 -10.14
CA ALA A 322 6.75 -18.35 -11.53
C ALA A 322 5.89 -17.20 -12.06
N ASN A 323 6.41 -16.45 -13.03
CA ASN A 323 5.63 -15.45 -13.73
C ASN A 323 5.11 -16.03 -15.05
N LEU A 324 3.79 -16.15 -15.16
CA LEU A 324 3.11 -16.68 -16.33
C LEU A 324 2.33 -15.55 -17.00
N PRO A 325 2.41 -15.36 -18.33
CA PRO A 325 1.78 -14.24 -19.02
C PRO A 325 0.29 -14.04 -18.75
N MET A 326 -0.47 -15.13 -18.50
CA MET A 326 -1.92 -15.07 -18.26
C MET A 326 -2.29 -15.00 -16.77
N PHE A 327 -1.46 -15.53 -15.87
CA PHE A 327 -1.78 -15.63 -14.43
C PHE A 327 -1.02 -14.60 -13.58
N GLY A 328 -0.05 -13.89 -14.18
CA GLY A 328 0.87 -13.02 -13.47
C GLY A 328 1.88 -13.80 -12.64
N LEU A 329 2.41 -13.13 -11.60
CA LEU A 329 3.38 -13.71 -10.69
C LEU A 329 2.66 -14.64 -9.70
N LEU A 330 3.08 -15.90 -9.68
CA LEU A 330 2.70 -16.88 -8.69
C LEU A 330 3.91 -17.21 -7.82
N GLY A 331 3.68 -17.40 -6.53
CA GLY A 331 4.74 -17.71 -5.58
C GLY A 331 4.27 -18.60 -4.45
N VAL A 332 5.18 -19.43 -3.98
CA VAL A 332 5.04 -20.18 -2.73
C VAL A 332 6.29 -19.92 -1.92
N ASP A 333 6.12 -19.47 -0.68
CA ASP A 333 7.21 -19.30 0.27
C ASP A 333 6.96 -20.16 1.49
N TRP A 334 8.01 -20.85 1.93
CA TRP A 334 8.09 -21.37 3.28
C TRP A 334 9.03 -20.46 4.07
N GLY A 335 8.51 -19.86 5.13
CA GLY A 335 9.26 -18.99 6.03
C GLY A 335 9.24 -19.51 7.46
N TYR A 336 10.34 -19.33 8.17
CA TYR A 336 10.47 -19.61 9.59
C TYR A 336 10.70 -18.30 10.36
N GLY A 337 9.72 -17.87 11.15
CA GLY A 337 9.86 -16.73 12.07
C GLY A 337 10.56 -17.14 13.37
N PHE A 338 11.69 -16.52 13.70
CA PHE A 338 12.52 -16.91 14.84
C PHE A 338 12.08 -16.29 16.17
N ASP A 339 11.58 -15.06 16.13
CA ASP A 339 11.32 -14.25 17.31
C ASP A 339 9.84 -14.32 17.69
N GLU A 340 9.53 -14.10 18.97
CA GLU A 340 8.14 -14.06 19.45
C GLU A 340 7.41 -12.81 18.95
N VAL A 341 6.12 -12.96 18.68
CA VAL A 341 5.31 -11.85 18.16
C VAL A 341 4.96 -10.85 19.27
N PRO A 342 4.90 -9.54 18.96
CA PRO A 342 4.58 -8.49 19.94
C PRO A 342 3.25 -8.71 20.69
N THR A 343 2.29 -9.36 20.06
CA THR A 343 0.95 -9.64 20.60
C THR A 343 0.93 -10.82 21.58
N GLY A 344 2.03 -11.58 21.70
CA GLY A 344 2.08 -12.81 22.50
C GLY A 344 1.25 -13.97 21.94
N ALA A 345 0.74 -13.85 20.71
CA ALA A 345 -0.03 -14.91 20.07
C ALA A 345 0.83 -16.17 19.86
N LYS A 346 0.35 -17.30 20.39
CA LYS A 346 0.95 -18.62 20.17
C LYS A 346 0.74 -19.03 18.71
N ASP A 347 1.74 -19.70 18.13
CA ASP A 347 1.73 -20.20 16.74
C ASP A 347 1.72 -19.14 15.62
N ALA A 348 1.93 -17.86 15.97
CA ALA A 348 2.01 -16.77 15.00
C ALA A 348 3.39 -16.62 14.33
N ASN A 349 4.39 -17.40 14.76
CA ASN A 349 5.76 -17.46 14.25
C ASN A 349 6.14 -18.91 13.88
N LYS A 350 7.44 -19.19 13.69
CA LYS A 350 7.98 -20.49 13.21
C LYS A 350 7.56 -20.80 11.77
N SER A 351 7.34 -22.07 11.45
CA SER A 351 7.05 -22.55 10.10
C SER A 351 5.70 -22.05 9.60
N GLN A 352 5.72 -21.19 8.59
CA GLN A 352 4.55 -20.63 7.94
C GLN A 352 4.69 -20.75 6.43
N PHE A 353 3.61 -21.17 5.76
CA PHE A 353 3.52 -21.19 4.30
C PHE A 353 2.75 -19.96 3.81
N HIS A 354 3.30 -19.28 2.82
CA HIS A 354 2.72 -18.09 2.22
C HIS A 354 2.54 -18.33 0.72
N PHE A 355 1.39 -17.93 0.21
CA PHE A 355 1.09 -17.98 -1.21
C PHE A 355 1.04 -16.55 -1.75
N VAL A 356 1.63 -16.35 -2.91
CA VAL A 356 1.65 -15.05 -3.60
C VAL A 356 0.97 -15.23 -4.95
N ILE A 357 -0.02 -14.39 -5.25
CA ILE A 357 -0.75 -14.39 -6.51
C ILE A 357 -0.87 -12.93 -6.96
N GLY A 358 -0.43 -12.68 -8.18
CA GLY A 358 -0.38 -11.35 -8.76
C GLY A 358 0.85 -10.56 -8.32
N GLN A 359 0.88 -9.30 -8.73
CA GLN A 359 1.97 -8.39 -8.42
C GLN A 359 1.74 -7.76 -7.04
N GLN A 360 2.71 -7.91 -6.12
CA GLN A 360 2.74 -7.16 -4.86
C GLN A 360 3.11 -5.70 -5.16
N PHE A 361 2.31 -4.73 -4.68
CA PHE A 361 2.48 -3.28 -4.91
C PHE A 361 3.20 -2.57 -3.76
#